data_AF-A0A964LTE4-F1
#
_entry.id   AF-A0A964LTE4-F1
#
_cell.length_a   1.000
_cell.length_b   1.000
_cell.length_c   1.000
_cell.angle_alpha   90.00
_cell.angle_beta   90.00
_cell.angle_gamma   90.00
#
_symmetry.space_group_name_H-M   'P 1'
#
loop_
_entity.id
_entity.type
_entity.pdbx_description
1 polymer ?
#
loop_
_entity_poly.entity_id
_entity_poly.type
_entity_poly.pdbx_seq_one_letter_code
_entity_poly.pdbx_strand_id
1 'polypeptide(L)'
;MIKKILLTFVVLLIAIAAGAFLYLDSIVTRGIEVMGSRVLGTNVTVDSVALSPLGGQGSIADLRIENPAGFNADHVFELGYISLSLDVSSIFDDVITIESITIAQPVITYETRITTDNIRALLANLPASGDGNSSTSTDTGTSKQVVIRELIILNPQLTLSAGLVSAPIQLPDLVLRDIGTDLGAVSIAEAARVILSALQASILQADLPNLDLLRDSIENSVQETTDQAGRAIDDAVDNLGNRLRGLRN
;
A
#
# COMPACT_ATOMS: atom_id res chain seq x y z
N MET A 1 5.89 -35.98 -43.67
CA MET A 1 6.85 -35.16 -42.89
C MET A 1 6.13 -34.08 -42.07
N ILE A 2 5.18 -33.35 -42.65
CA ILE A 2 4.35 -32.33 -41.98
C ILE A 2 3.65 -32.86 -40.70
N LYS A 3 3.07 -34.07 -40.72
CA LYS A 3 2.42 -34.67 -39.53
C LYS A 3 3.37 -34.86 -38.34
N LYS A 4 4.67 -35.14 -38.59
CA LYS A 4 5.67 -35.30 -37.52
C LYS A 4 6.11 -33.94 -36.95
N ILE A 5 6.27 -32.94 -37.82
CA ILE A 5 6.59 -31.56 -37.42
C ILE A 5 5.44 -30.94 -36.61
N LEU A 6 4.20 -31.13 -37.05
CA LEU A 6 3.00 -30.68 -36.33
C LEU A 6 2.92 -31.33 -34.95
N LEU A 7 3.15 -32.65 -34.85
CA LEU A 7 3.13 -33.37 -33.58
C LEU A 7 4.22 -32.86 -32.63
N THR A 8 5.45 -32.66 -33.11
CA THR A 8 6.55 -32.11 -32.30
C THR A 8 6.23 -30.69 -31.82
N PHE A 9 5.61 -29.86 -32.67
CA PHE A 9 5.19 -28.51 -32.29
C PHE A 9 4.09 -28.51 -31.23
N VAL A 10 3.08 -29.38 -31.35
CA VAL A 10 2.03 -29.54 -30.35
C VAL A 10 2.60 -30.03 -29.02
N VAL A 11 3.50 -31.01 -29.04
CA VAL A 11 4.18 -31.51 -27.82
C VAL A 11 5.00 -30.41 -27.15
N LEU A 12 5.70 -29.58 -27.93
CA LEU A 12 6.46 -28.45 -27.40
C LEU A 12 5.53 -27.39 -26.78
N LEU A 13 4.41 -27.06 -27.41
CA LEU A 13 3.42 -26.13 -26.84
C LEU A 13 2.82 -26.67 -25.53
N ILE A 14 2.52 -27.97 -25.46
CA ILE A 14 2.03 -28.61 -24.24
C ILE A 14 3.10 -28.56 -23.14
N ALA A 15 4.37 -28.83 -23.47
CA ALA A 15 5.47 -28.75 -22.52
C ALA A 15 5.66 -27.32 -21.97
N ILE A 16 5.56 -26.30 -22.84
CA ILE A 16 5.61 -24.89 -22.43
C ILE A 16 4.42 -24.53 -21.54
N ALA A 17 3.19 -24.93 -21.93
CA ALA A 17 1.99 -24.67 -21.14
C ALA A 17 2.05 -25.35 -19.76
N ALA A 18 2.53 -26.60 -19.71
CA ALA A 18 2.76 -27.33 -18.45
C ALA A 18 3.81 -26.64 -17.59
N GLY A 19 4.91 -26.16 -18.19
CA GLY A 19 5.91 -25.35 -17.49
C GLY A 19 5.31 -24.09 -16.91
N ALA A 20 4.59 -23.29 -17.71
CA ALA A 20 3.94 -22.06 -17.26
C ALA A 20 2.94 -22.31 -16.12
N PHE A 21 2.18 -23.40 -16.19
CA PHE A 21 1.26 -23.81 -15.12
C PHE A 21 1.98 -24.09 -13.80
N LEU A 22 3.15 -24.72 -13.84
CA LEU A 22 3.93 -25.03 -12.63
C LEU A 22 4.57 -23.79 -11.98
N TYR A 23 4.82 -22.73 -12.75
CA TYR A 23 5.43 -21.49 -12.26
C TYR A 23 4.44 -20.33 -12.13
N LEU A 24 3.14 -20.58 -12.34
CA LEU A 24 2.11 -19.53 -12.35
C LEU A 24 2.10 -18.73 -11.05
N ASP A 25 2.12 -19.42 -9.92
CA ASP A 25 2.11 -18.83 -8.58
C ASP A 25 3.30 -17.87 -8.41
N SER A 26 4.52 -18.31 -8.73
CA SER A 26 5.72 -17.48 -8.63
C SER A 26 5.71 -16.28 -9.58
N ILE A 27 5.19 -16.45 -10.81
CA ILE A 27 5.04 -15.36 -11.78
C ILE A 27 4.07 -14.30 -11.23
N VAL A 28 2.95 -14.74 -10.65
CA VAL A 28 1.94 -13.84 -10.10
C VAL A 28 2.44 -13.16 -8.82
N THR A 29 3.11 -13.88 -7.91
CA THR A 29 3.80 -13.28 -6.75
C THR A 29 4.70 -12.14 -7.22
N ARG A 30 5.59 -12.40 -8.19
CA ARG A 30 6.52 -11.39 -8.68
C ARG A 30 5.81 -10.23 -9.36
N GLY A 31 4.73 -10.50 -10.09
CA GLY A 31 3.90 -9.48 -10.70
C GLY A 31 3.28 -8.54 -9.67
N ILE A 32 2.75 -9.08 -8.56
CA ILE A 32 2.19 -8.30 -7.45
C ILE A 32 3.27 -7.44 -6.79
N GLU A 33 4.43 -8.01 -6.48
CA GLU A 33 5.54 -7.25 -5.88
C GLU A 33 5.98 -6.10 -6.78
N VAL A 34 6.23 -6.36 -8.06
CA VAL A 34 6.74 -5.35 -9.01
C VAL A 34 5.71 -4.27 -9.29
N MET A 35 4.47 -4.66 -9.61
CA MET A 35 3.42 -3.70 -9.97
C MET A 35 2.90 -2.96 -8.74
N GLY A 36 2.70 -3.67 -7.62
CA GLY A 36 2.32 -3.07 -6.35
C GLY A 36 3.36 -2.04 -5.89
N SER A 37 4.65 -2.40 -5.93
CA SER A 37 5.70 -1.47 -5.53
C SER A 37 5.80 -0.26 -6.43
N ARG A 38 5.64 -0.47 -7.74
CA ARG A 38 5.63 0.62 -8.73
C ARG A 38 4.46 1.57 -8.52
N VAL A 39 3.26 1.04 -8.29
CA VAL A 39 2.04 1.84 -8.12
C VAL A 39 2.06 2.60 -6.80
N LEU A 40 2.44 1.94 -5.70
CA LEU A 40 2.41 2.53 -4.36
C LEU A 40 3.66 3.36 -4.03
N GLY A 41 4.73 3.26 -4.83
CA GLY A 41 5.98 3.99 -4.60
C GLY A 41 6.74 3.57 -3.35
N THR A 42 6.46 2.37 -2.84
CA THR A 42 7.07 1.74 -1.66
C THR A 42 7.16 0.25 -1.89
N ASN A 43 7.99 -0.48 -1.15
CA ASN A 43 8.17 -1.91 -1.38
C ASN A 43 6.91 -2.70 -1.01
N VAL A 44 6.53 -3.65 -1.86
CA VAL A 44 5.43 -4.60 -1.66
C VAL A 44 5.99 -6.00 -1.76
N THR A 45 5.76 -6.81 -0.73
CA THR A 45 6.23 -8.20 -0.67
C THR A 45 5.07 -9.15 -0.38
N VAL A 46 5.18 -10.36 -0.91
CA VAL A 46 4.19 -11.44 -0.73
C VAL A 46 4.96 -12.74 -0.54
N ASP A 47 4.61 -13.53 0.48
CA ASP A 47 5.25 -14.83 0.67
C ASP A 47 4.82 -15.84 -0.41
N SER A 48 3.52 -16.00 -0.57
CA SER A 48 2.97 -16.96 -1.52
C SER A 48 1.64 -16.53 -2.11
N VAL A 49 1.43 -16.98 -3.35
CA VAL A 49 0.17 -16.89 -4.08
C VAL A 49 -0.23 -18.30 -4.44
N ALA A 50 -1.50 -18.64 -4.28
CA ALA A 50 -2.05 -19.90 -4.77
C ALA A 50 -3.23 -19.60 -5.69
N LEU A 51 -3.16 -20.09 -6.93
CA LEU A 51 -4.22 -19.89 -7.91
C LEU A 51 -4.82 -21.22 -8.34
N SER A 52 -6.14 -21.21 -8.56
CA SER A 52 -6.88 -22.28 -9.22
C SER A 52 -7.19 -21.84 -10.64
N PRO A 53 -6.36 -22.17 -11.66
CA PRO A 53 -6.44 -21.55 -12.98
C PRO A 53 -7.72 -21.88 -13.74
N LEU A 54 -8.38 -22.98 -13.37
CA LEU A 54 -9.65 -23.41 -13.93
C LEU A 54 -10.85 -22.95 -13.10
N GLY A 55 -10.64 -22.67 -11.81
CA GLY A 55 -11.71 -22.32 -10.88
C GLY A 55 -11.92 -20.81 -10.77
N GLY A 56 -10.89 -20.00 -11.02
CA GLY A 56 -10.91 -18.55 -10.80
C GLY A 56 -10.74 -18.17 -9.33
N GLN A 57 -10.44 -19.12 -8.44
CA GLN A 57 -10.11 -18.82 -7.06
C GLN A 57 -8.62 -18.53 -6.93
N GLY A 58 -8.29 -17.56 -6.08
CA GLY A 58 -6.93 -17.23 -5.72
C GLY A 58 -6.80 -16.89 -4.25
N SER A 59 -5.60 -17.04 -3.71
CA SER A 59 -5.27 -16.51 -2.41
C SER A 59 -3.86 -15.96 -2.35
N ILE A 60 -3.66 -14.97 -1.50
CA ILE A 60 -2.38 -14.33 -1.23
C ILE A 60 -2.10 -14.48 0.26
N ALA A 61 -0.92 -14.97 0.61
CA ALA A 61 -0.46 -15.07 1.99
C ALA A 61 0.63 -14.05 2.27
N ASP A 62 0.60 -13.48 3.48
CA ASP A 62 1.67 -12.62 4.01
C ASP A 62 2.02 -11.41 3.12
N LEU A 63 1.02 -10.70 2.61
CA LEU A 63 1.23 -9.44 1.89
C LEU A 63 1.65 -8.35 2.89
N ARG A 64 2.78 -7.69 2.60
CA ARG A 64 3.30 -6.55 3.36
C ARG A 64 3.57 -5.38 2.44
N ILE A 65 3.20 -4.19 2.89
CA ILE A 65 3.46 -2.92 2.22
C ILE A 65 4.32 -2.09 3.18
N GLU A 66 5.54 -1.79 2.76
CA GLU A 66 6.44 -0.93 3.52
C GLU A 66 5.88 0.49 3.62
N ASN A 67 6.18 1.16 4.71
CA ASN A 67 5.76 2.54 4.90
C ASN A 67 6.52 3.46 3.92
N PRO A 68 5.88 4.48 3.31
CA PRO A 68 6.57 5.43 2.46
C PRO A 68 7.74 6.11 3.16
N ALA A 69 8.67 6.65 2.38
CA ALA A 69 9.80 7.40 2.92
C ALA A 69 9.34 8.55 3.82
N GLY A 70 10.04 8.73 4.95
CA GLY A 70 9.74 9.79 5.90
C GLY A 70 8.68 9.42 6.93
N PHE A 71 8.42 8.14 7.16
CA PHE A 71 7.67 7.61 8.31
C PHE A 71 8.53 6.63 9.12
N ASN A 72 8.17 6.38 10.38
CA ASN A 72 9.00 5.60 11.33
C ASN A 72 8.61 4.13 11.40
N ALA A 73 7.32 3.79 11.27
CA ALA A 73 6.91 2.40 11.28
C ALA A 73 7.39 1.67 10.02
N ASP A 74 7.79 0.40 10.15
CA ASP A 74 8.33 -0.39 9.02
C ASP A 74 7.28 -0.63 7.93
N HIS A 75 6.05 -0.97 8.32
CA HIS A 75 4.95 -1.27 7.40
C HIS A 75 3.73 -0.40 7.68
N VAL A 76 3.07 0.01 6.60
CA VAL A 76 1.76 0.69 6.65
C VAL A 76 0.61 -0.31 6.60
N PHE A 77 0.83 -1.47 5.97
CA PHE A 77 -0.17 -2.50 5.80
C PHE A 77 0.46 -3.88 5.82
N GLU A 78 -0.11 -4.78 6.62
CA GLU A 78 0.27 -6.19 6.68
C GLU A 78 -0.99 -7.05 6.77
N LEU A 79 -0.97 -8.23 6.18
CA LEU A 79 -2.08 -9.19 6.30
C LEU A 79 -1.57 -10.62 6.27
N GLY A 80 -2.30 -11.51 6.92
CA GLY A 80 -2.04 -12.94 6.85
C GLY A 80 -2.60 -13.59 5.57
N TYR A 81 -3.85 -13.28 5.22
CA TYR A 81 -4.53 -13.95 4.09
C TYR A 81 -5.53 -13.06 3.34
N ILE A 82 -5.45 -13.06 2.00
CA ILE A 82 -6.48 -12.56 1.08
C ILE A 82 -7.06 -13.75 0.32
N SER A 83 -8.38 -13.80 0.19
CA SER A 83 -9.05 -14.64 -0.82
C SER A 83 -9.63 -13.78 -1.94
N LEU A 84 -9.49 -14.22 -3.18
CA LEU A 84 -10.10 -13.58 -4.34
C LEU A 84 -10.79 -14.58 -5.25
N SER A 85 -11.81 -14.11 -5.95
CA SER A 85 -12.48 -14.82 -7.04
C SER A 85 -12.43 -13.93 -8.28
N LEU A 86 -12.01 -14.49 -9.41
CA LEU A 86 -11.83 -13.79 -10.68
C LEU A 86 -12.59 -14.50 -11.80
N ASP A 87 -13.05 -13.75 -12.78
CA ASP A 87 -13.56 -14.32 -14.03
C ASP A 87 -12.38 -14.75 -14.91
N VAL A 88 -12.12 -16.06 -14.98
CA VAL A 88 -10.96 -16.62 -15.70
C VAL A 88 -10.98 -16.22 -17.18
N SER A 89 -12.16 -16.07 -17.77
CA SER A 89 -12.27 -15.68 -19.18
C SER A 89 -11.74 -14.27 -19.43
N SER A 90 -11.96 -13.37 -18.46
CA SER A 90 -11.55 -11.96 -18.54
C SER A 90 -10.03 -11.72 -18.49
N ILE A 91 -9.23 -12.70 -18.04
CA ILE A 91 -7.75 -12.58 -18.02
C ILE A 91 -7.21 -12.31 -19.43
N PHE A 92 -7.83 -12.92 -20.44
CA PHE A 92 -7.43 -12.82 -21.83
C PHE A 92 -7.94 -11.55 -22.52
N ASP A 93 -8.86 -10.83 -21.88
CA ASP A 93 -9.43 -9.59 -22.38
C ASP A 93 -8.61 -8.36 -21.94
N ASP A 94 -8.99 -7.18 -22.44
CA ASP A 94 -8.40 -5.90 -22.01
C ASP A 94 -8.82 -5.51 -20.59
N VAL A 95 -9.94 -6.05 -20.12
CA VAL A 95 -10.54 -5.79 -18.81
C VAL A 95 -10.56 -7.07 -17.99
N ILE A 96 -9.78 -7.09 -16.91
CA ILE A 96 -9.82 -8.17 -15.92
C ILE A 96 -10.98 -7.90 -14.96
N THR A 97 -11.84 -8.89 -14.77
CA THR A 97 -12.95 -8.81 -13.82
C THR A 97 -12.65 -9.66 -12.58
N ILE A 98 -12.62 -9.00 -11.44
CA ILE A 98 -12.51 -9.61 -10.12
C ILE A 98 -13.90 -9.60 -9.50
N GLU A 99 -14.45 -10.79 -9.27
CA GLU A 99 -15.78 -10.99 -8.70
C GLU A 99 -15.81 -10.56 -7.23
N SER A 100 -14.81 -10.97 -6.45
CA SER A 100 -14.74 -10.65 -5.03
C SER A 100 -13.31 -10.67 -4.52
N ILE A 101 -12.97 -9.73 -3.64
CA ILE A 101 -11.77 -9.75 -2.80
C ILE A 101 -12.22 -9.70 -1.35
N THR A 102 -11.69 -10.59 -0.52
CA THR A 102 -11.89 -10.56 0.93
C THR A 102 -10.55 -10.53 1.63
N ILE A 103 -10.35 -9.51 2.45
CA ILE A 103 -9.16 -9.29 3.26
C ILE A 103 -9.60 -9.45 4.72
N ALA A 104 -9.08 -10.47 5.39
CA ALA A 104 -9.42 -10.74 6.78
C ALA A 104 -8.34 -10.22 7.72
N GLN A 105 -8.76 -9.43 8.71
CA GLN A 105 -7.94 -8.93 9.81
C GLN A 105 -6.60 -8.31 9.38
N PRO A 106 -6.57 -7.36 8.41
CA PRO A 106 -5.32 -6.68 8.11
C PRO A 106 -4.87 -5.85 9.31
N VAL A 107 -3.56 -5.78 9.51
CA VAL A 107 -2.90 -4.88 10.45
C VAL A 107 -2.50 -3.63 9.69
N ILE A 108 -3.01 -2.49 10.12
CA ILE A 108 -2.82 -1.20 9.47
C ILE A 108 -2.14 -0.27 10.46
N THR A 109 -0.99 0.28 10.08
CA THR A 109 -0.30 1.29 10.89
C THR A 109 -0.54 2.65 10.25
N TYR A 110 -1.32 3.50 10.92
CA TYR A 110 -1.58 4.86 10.46
C TYR A 110 -0.70 5.84 11.22
N GLU A 111 0.36 6.31 10.56
CA GLU A 111 1.31 7.26 11.15
C GLU A 111 0.98 8.68 10.71
N THR A 112 0.74 9.55 11.68
CA THR A 112 0.40 10.97 11.47
C THR A 112 1.58 11.88 11.81
N ARG A 113 1.69 12.96 11.04
CA ARG A 113 2.61 14.07 11.24
C ARG A 113 1.84 15.39 11.23
N ILE A 114 2.53 16.49 11.50
CA ILE A 114 1.93 17.83 11.58
C ILE A 114 1.11 18.18 10.32
N THR A 115 1.62 17.84 9.13
CA THR A 115 1.02 18.25 7.85
C THR A 115 0.59 17.10 6.95
N THR A 116 0.91 15.85 7.30
CA THR A 116 0.61 14.69 6.45
C THR A 116 0.47 13.40 7.26
N ASP A 117 0.09 12.33 6.59
CA ASP A 117 0.07 10.96 7.13
C ASP A 117 0.52 9.98 6.04
N ASN A 118 0.83 8.75 6.43
CA ASN A 118 1.39 7.75 5.53
C ASN A 118 0.39 7.27 4.46
N ILE A 119 -0.90 7.23 4.75
CA ILE A 119 -1.93 6.87 3.76
C ILE A 119 -2.07 7.98 2.69
N ARG A 120 -2.01 9.25 3.09
CA ARG A 120 -1.96 10.38 2.15
C ARG A 120 -0.68 10.37 1.32
N ALA A 121 0.45 9.95 1.89
CA ALA A 121 1.70 9.78 1.16
C ALA A 121 1.58 8.67 0.09
N LEU A 122 0.97 7.52 0.42
CA LEU A 122 0.66 6.49 -0.59
C LEU A 122 -0.24 7.00 -1.71
N LEU A 123 -1.32 7.72 -1.36
CA LEU A 123 -2.23 8.32 -2.34
C LEU A 123 -1.53 9.32 -3.27
N ALA A 124 -0.52 10.04 -2.76
CA ALA A 124 0.29 10.98 -3.53
C ALA A 124 1.30 10.28 -4.46
N ASN A 125 1.75 9.07 -4.12
CA ASN A 125 2.62 8.26 -4.99
C ASN A 125 1.88 7.67 -6.20
N LEU A 126 0.56 7.48 -6.09
CA LEU A 126 -0.24 6.92 -7.18
C LEU A 126 -0.17 7.83 -8.42
N PRO A 127 0.10 7.28 -9.62
CA PRO A 127 0.15 8.07 -10.84
C PRO A 127 -1.16 8.83 -11.08
N ALA A 128 -1.06 10.00 -11.71
CA ALA A 128 -2.22 10.84 -12.02
C ALA A 128 -3.15 10.11 -12.99
N SER A 129 -4.47 10.30 -12.80
CA SER A 129 -5.48 9.76 -13.71
C SER A 129 -5.23 10.28 -15.13
N GLY A 130 -4.99 9.36 -16.06
CA GLY A 130 -4.68 9.66 -17.47
C GLY A 130 -3.20 9.63 -17.87
N ASP A 131 -2.26 9.56 -16.93
CA ASP A 131 -0.81 9.43 -17.22
C ASP A 131 -0.40 7.97 -17.44
N GLY A 132 -1.09 7.29 -18.37
CA GLY A 132 -0.74 5.95 -18.84
C GLY A 132 0.60 5.87 -19.58
N ASN A 133 1.50 6.86 -19.47
CA ASN A 133 2.81 6.83 -20.10
C ASN A 133 3.81 7.82 -19.47
N SER A 134 4.69 7.32 -18.61
CA SER A 134 6.11 7.74 -18.40
C SER A 134 6.68 6.95 -17.21
N SER A 135 7.77 6.18 -17.23
CA SER A 135 8.80 5.92 -18.24
C SER A 135 9.56 4.62 -17.88
N THR A 136 10.09 3.96 -18.92
CA THR A 136 11.20 2.97 -18.94
C THR A 136 10.90 1.51 -18.57
N SER A 137 10.37 0.74 -19.53
CA SER A 137 11.09 -0.34 -20.24
C SER A 137 10.12 -1.08 -21.17
N THR A 138 10.64 -1.50 -22.32
CA THR A 138 10.00 -2.39 -23.31
C THR A 138 9.13 -3.47 -22.66
N ASP A 139 7.81 -3.44 -22.90
CA ASP A 139 7.00 -4.64 -22.98
C ASP A 139 5.67 -4.36 -23.71
N THR A 140 5.36 -5.24 -24.65
CA THR A 140 4.18 -5.25 -25.53
C THR A 140 2.93 -5.69 -24.78
N GLY A 141 2.52 -4.96 -23.75
CA GLY A 141 1.30 -5.25 -22.98
C GLY A 141 0.36 -4.05 -22.98
N THR A 142 -0.83 -4.24 -23.53
CA THR A 142 -1.99 -3.37 -23.30
C THR A 142 -2.07 -3.02 -21.80
N SER A 143 -2.30 -1.74 -21.47
CA SER A 143 -2.53 -1.31 -20.09
C SER A 143 -3.84 -1.91 -19.59
N LYS A 144 -3.79 -3.17 -19.12
CA LYS A 144 -4.99 -3.91 -18.69
C LYS A 144 -5.73 -3.11 -17.64
N GLN A 145 -7.03 -3.03 -17.83
CA GLN A 145 -7.95 -2.40 -16.91
C GLN A 145 -8.53 -3.46 -15.97
N VAL A 146 -9.12 -3.00 -14.87
CA VAL A 146 -9.72 -3.86 -13.85
C VAL A 146 -11.11 -3.37 -13.47
N VAL A 147 -11.99 -4.33 -13.23
CA VAL A 147 -13.27 -4.15 -12.54
C VAL A 147 -13.25 -5.03 -11.30
N ILE A 148 -13.61 -4.49 -10.14
CA ILE A 148 -13.76 -5.25 -8.90
C ILE A 148 -15.21 -5.09 -8.45
N ARG A 149 -16.00 -6.18 -8.51
CA ARG A 149 -17.42 -6.11 -8.14
C ARG A 149 -17.61 -5.96 -6.63
N GLU A 150 -16.79 -6.62 -5.83
CA GLU A 150 -16.84 -6.51 -4.38
C GLU A 150 -15.44 -6.62 -3.76
N LEU A 151 -15.14 -5.70 -2.84
CA LEU A 151 -13.99 -5.78 -1.95
C LEU A 151 -14.49 -5.62 -0.52
N ILE A 152 -14.13 -6.58 0.34
CA ILE A 152 -14.47 -6.59 1.75
C ILE A 152 -13.19 -6.63 2.58
N ILE A 153 -13.08 -5.71 3.53
CA ILE A 153 -12.06 -5.75 4.60
C ILE A 153 -12.78 -6.04 5.91
N LEU A 154 -12.51 -7.22 6.47
CA LEU A 154 -13.15 -7.71 7.69
C LEU A 154 -12.25 -7.52 8.91
N ASN A 155 -12.79 -6.97 9.98
CA ASN A 155 -12.12 -6.77 11.27
C ASN A 155 -10.71 -6.14 11.16
N PRO A 156 -10.53 -5.02 10.44
CA PRO A 156 -9.24 -4.35 10.34
C PRO A 156 -8.71 -3.90 11.70
N GLN A 157 -7.43 -4.16 11.96
CA GLN A 157 -6.71 -3.80 13.18
C GLN A 157 -5.89 -2.54 12.91
N LEU A 158 -6.39 -1.38 13.33
CA LEU A 158 -5.68 -0.11 13.14
C LEU A 158 -4.85 0.23 14.37
N THR A 159 -3.58 0.58 14.14
CA THR A 159 -2.75 1.26 15.14
C THR A 159 -2.49 2.69 14.66
N LEU A 160 -2.96 3.67 15.44
CA LEU A 160 -2.57 5.07 15.26
C LEU A 160 -1.19 5.29 15.87
N SER A 161 -0.27 5.87 15.10
CA SER A 161 1.02 6.34 15.55
C SER A 161 1.14 7.85 15.33
N ALA A 162 1.54 8.57 16.37
CA ALA A 162 1.74 10.01 16.32
C ALA A 162 2.92 10.40 17.21
N GLY A 163 4.06 10.69 16.57
CA GLY A 163 5.31 10.91 17.29
C GLY A 163 5.72 9.67 18.09
N LEU A 164 5.80 9.81 19.42
CA LEU A 164 6.14 8.72 20.35
C LEU A 164 4.91 7.98 20.89
N VAL A 165 3.70 8.43 20.56
CA VAL A 165 2.45 7.84 21.07
C VAL A 165 1.91 6.83 20.06
N SER A 166 1.44 5.68 20.56
CA SER A 166 0.71 4.70 19.77
C SER A 166 -0.56 4.26 20.49
N ALA A 167 -1.64 4.04 19.75
CA ALA A 167 -2.91 3.58 20.29
C ALA A 167 -3.65 2.69 19.28
N PRO A 168 -4.24 1.56 19.73
CA PRO A 168 -5.11 0.77 18.88
C PRO A 168 -6.45 1.51 18.68
N ILE A 169 -6.96 1.50 17.46
CA ILE A 169 -8.23 2.11 17.06
C ILE A 169 -9.09 1.05 16.39
N GLN A 170 -10.36 0.98 16.80
CA GLN A 170 -11.31 0.07 16.16
C GLN A 170 -11.82 0.69 14.87
N LEU A 171 -11.71 -0.05 13.78
CA LEU A 171 -12.29 0.30 12.50
C LEU A 171 -13.48 -0.62 12.20
N PRO A 172 -14.56 -0.09 11.59
CA PRO A 172 -15.62 -0.93 11.06
C PRO A 172 -15.11 -1.73 9.85
N ASP A 173 -15.84 -2.79 9.51
CA ASP A 173 -15.65 -3.49 8.24
C ASP A 173 -15.82 -2.51 7.08
N LEU A 174 -14.97 -2.64 6.06
CA LEU A 174 -15.04 -1.82 4.86
C LEU A 174 -15.60 -2.67 3.71
N VAL A 175 -16.68 -2.21 3.09
CA VAL A 175 -17.27 -2.84 1.91
C VAL A 175 -17.28 -1.85 0.76
N LEU A 176 -16.55 -2.17 -0.30
CA LEU A 176 -16.55 -1.43 -1.55
C LEU A 176 -17.19 -2.30 -2.63
N ARG A 177 -18.10 -1.71 -3.40
CA ARG A 177 -18.75 -2.37 -4.52
C ARG A 177 -18.43 -1.64 -5.80
N ASP A 178 -18.39 -2.40 -6.89
CA ASP A 178 -18.45 -1.86 -8.24
C ASP A 178 -17.30 -0.88 -8.57
N ILE A 179 -16.08 -1.18 -8.11
CA ILE A 179 -14.89 -0.40 -8.44
C ILE A 179 -14.58 -0.55 -9.93
N GLY A 180 -14.60 0.56 -10.67
CA GLY A 180 -14.34 0.56 -12.11
C GLY A 180 -15.54 0.24 -13.00
N THR A 181 -16.76 0.40 -12.50
CA THR A 181 -17.99 0.09 -13.26
C THR A 181 -18.63 1.34 -13.91
N ASP A 182 -18.74 2.45 -13.20
CA ASP A 182 -19.54 3.62 -13.61
C ASP A 182 -18.92 4.48 -14.74
N LEU A 183 -17.62 4.32 -15.01
CA LEU A 183 -16.85 5.15 -15.96
C LEU A 183 -16.13 4.34 -17.06
N GLY A 184 -16.35 3.03 -17.11
CA GLY A 184 -15.50 2.08 -17.80
C GLY A 184 -14.40 1.56 -16.86
N ALA A 185 -13.88 0.37 -17.18
CA ALA A 185 -12.87 -0.29 -16.36
C ALA A 185 -11.67 0.63 -16.09
N VAL A 186 -11.15 0.58 -14.87
CA VAL A 186 -10.13 1.52 -14.40
C VAL A 186 -8.75 0.90 -14.46
N SER A 187 -7.71 1.72 -14.46
CA SER A 187 -6.35 1.22 -14.25
C SER A 187 -6.18 0.66 -12.83
N ILE A 188 -5.15 -0.17 -12.63
CA ILE A 188 -4.78 -0.69 -11.29
C ILE A 188 -4.51 0.46 -10.31
N ALA A 189 -3.87 1.54 -10.77
CA ALA A 189 -3.57 2.70 -9.93
C ALA A 189 -4.83 3.45 -9.51
N GLU A 190 -5.84 3.55 -10.38
CA GLU A 190 -7.13 4.14 -10.05
C GLU A 190 -7.92 3.26 -9.09
N ALA A 191 -7.91 1.94 -9.26
CA ALA A 191 -8.50 1.01 -8.28
C ALA A 191 -7.83 1.16 -6.90
N ALA A 192 -6.48 1.21 -6.86
CA ALA A 192 -5.73 1.47 -5.63
C ALA A 192 -6.11 2.83 -4.99
N ARG A 193 -6.30 3.87 -5.81
CA ARG A 193 -6.75 5.19 -5.34
C ARG A 193 -8.11 5.11 -4.67
N VAL A 194 -9.08 4.43 -5.27
CA VAL A 194 -10.42 4.25 -4.69
C VAL A 194 -10.33 3.53 -3.34
N ILE A 195 -9.57 2.44 -3.27
CA ILE A 195 -9.40 1.63 -2.05
C ILE A 195 -8.73 2.44 -0.94
N LEU A 196 -7.60 3.09 -1.23
CA LEU A 196 -6.86 3.88 -0.24
C LEU A 196 -7.67 5.11 0.23
N SER A 197 -8.44 5.74 -0.66
CA SER A 197 -9.31 6.87 -0.29
C SER A 197 -10.43 6.42 0.63
N ALA A 198 -11.03 5.26 0.36
CA ALA A 198 -12.05 4.69 1.24
C ALA A 198 -11.48 4.29 2.61
N LEU A 199 -10.28 3.69 2.63
CA LEU A 199 -9.58 3.40 3.87
C LEU A 199 -9.30 4.68 4.66
N GLN A 200 -8.77 5.73 4.01
CA GLN A 200 -8.54 7.03 4.65
C GLN A 200 -9.83 7.62 5.22
N ALA A 201 -10.93 7.57 4.47
CA ALA A 201 -12.22 8.05 4.94
C ALA A 201 -12.73 7.26 6.16
N SER A 202 -12.55 5.93 6.18
CA SER A 202 -12.89 5.08 7.33
C SER A 202 -12.06 5.44 8.57
N ILE A 203 -10.75 5.65 8.40
CA ILE A 203 -9.84 6.08 9.48
C ILE A 203 -10.26 7.43 10.06
N LEU A 204 -10.59 8.40 9.21
CA LEU A 204 -11.00 9.74 9.65
C LEU A 204 -12.38 9.78 10.32
N GLN A 205 -13.24 8.80 10.02
CA GLN A 205 -14.55 8.64 10.65
C GLN A 205 -14.50 7.80 11.92
N ALA A 206 -13.41 7.06 12.14
CA ALA A 206 -13.17 6.38 13.40
C ALA A 206 -13.08 7.40 14.54
N ASP A 207 -13.44 6.96 15.75
CA ASP A 207 -13.32 7.77 16.96
C ASP A 207 -11.83 7.94 17.31
N LEU A 208 -11.14 8.77 16.55
CA LEU A 208 -9.75 9.10 16.78
C LEU A 208 -9.67 9.90 18.08
N PRO A 209 -8.72 9.59 18.98
CA PRO A 209 -8.47 10.44 20.14
C PRO A 209 -8.33 11.88 19.66
N ASN A 210 -9.05 12.81 20.30
CA ASN A 210 -9.18 14.21 19.88
C ASN A 210 -7.89 14.72 19.25
N LEU A 211 -7.92 15.02 17.94
CA LEU A 211 -6.73 15.45 17.20
C LEU A 211 -6.08 16.69 17.83
N ASP A 212 -6.86 17.50 18.56
CA ASP A 212 -6.38 18.62 19.35
C ASP A 212 -5.45 18.18 20.49
N LEU A 213 -5.74 17.07 21.19
CA LEU A 213 -4.84 16.52 22.21
C LEU A 213 -3.53 16.01 21.62
N LEU A 214 -3.57 15.47 20.39
CA LEU A 214 -2.36 15.07 19.67
C LEU A 214 -1.56 16.29 19.19
N ARG A 215 -2.22 17.33 18.68
CA ARG A 215 -1.58 18.59 18.32
C ARG A 215 -0.92 19.23 19.52
N ASP A 216 -1.64 19.33 20.64
CA ASP A 216 -1.11 19.86 21.90
C ASP A 216 0.09 19.05 22.39
N SER A 217 0.04 17.71 22.29
CA SER A 217 1.17 16.84 22.69
C SER A 217 2.41 17.08 21.82
N ILE A 218 2.24 17.28 20.51
CA ILE A 218 3.32 17.57 19.57
C ILE A 218 3.87 18.99 19.80
N GLU A 219 3.01 19.99 19.95
CA GLU A 219 3.39 21.38 20.21
C GLU A 219 4.15 21.50 21.54
N ASN A 220 3.67 20.85 22.59
CA ASN A 220 4.35 20.82 23.88
C ASN A 220 5.74 20.16 23.77
N SER A 221 5.87 19.04 23.03
CA SER A 221 7.16 18.38 22.83
C SER A 221 8.17 19.25 22.05
N VAL A 222 7.69 20.02 21.08
CA VAL A 222 8.51 20.96 20.30
C VAL A 222 8.89 22.20 21.11
N GLN A 223 7.98 22.72 21.94
CA GLN A 223 8.30 23.81 22.86
C GLN A 223 9.30 23.38 23.92
N GLU A 224 9.15 22.20 24.50
CA GLU A 224 10.05 21.71 25.56
C GLU A 224 11.48 21.53 25.04
N THR A 225 11.64 21.05 23.79
CA THR A 225 12.95 20.96 23.12
C THR A 225 13.52 22.33 22.75
N THR A 226 12.69 23.27 22.30
CA THR A 226 13.12 24.64 21.98
C THR A 226 13.53 25.42 23.24
N ASP A 227 12.79 25.25 24.33
CA ASP A 227 13.06 25.85 25.63
C ASP A 227 14.33 25.28 26.28
N GLN A 228 14.54 23.97 26.17
CA GLN A 228 15.81 23.35 26.63
C GLN A 228 17.00 23.87 25.82
N ALA A 229 16.86 24.01 24.50
CA ALA A 229 17.91 24.59 23.66
C ALA A 229 18.16 26.07 23.98
N GLY A 230 17.10 26.86 24.20
CA GLY A 230 17.18 28.27 24.58
C GLY A 230 17.87 28.46 25.93
N ARG A 231 17.49 27.69 26.95
CA ARG A 231 18.11 27.73 28.28
C ARG A 231 19.59 27.35 28.23
N ALA A 232 19.96 26.34 27.44
CA ALA A 232 21.36 25.96 27.27
C ALA A 232 22.21 27.06 26.60
N ILE A 233 21.61 27.83 25.68
CA ILE A 233 22.26 28.97 25.04
C ILE A 233 22.39 30.14 26.02
N ASP A 234 21.32 30.48 26.76
CA ASP A 234 21.34 31.55 27.74
C ASP A 234 22.34 31.28 28.87
N ASP A 235 22.39 30.04 29.39
CA ASP A 235 23.37 29.63 30.41
C ASP A 235 24.83 29.74 29.90
N ALA A 236 25.06 29.48 28.62
CA ALA A 236 26.36 29.64 27.98
C ALA A 236 26.75 31.11 27.78
N VAL A 237 25.79 31.95 27.38
CA VAL A 237 25.96 33.40 27.23
C VAL A 237 26.22 34.07 28.58
N ASP A 238 25.46 33.71 29.60
CA ASP A 238 25.63 34.24 30.96
C ASP A 238 26.96 33.81 31.58
N ASN A 239 27.39 32.55 31.40
CA ASN A 239 28.72 32.13 31.81
C ASN A 239 29.84 32.92 31.12
N LEU A 240 29.70 33.19 29.82
CA LEU A 240 30.68 33.96 29.07
C LEU A 240 30.70 35.43 29.53
N GLY A 241 29.53 36.04 29.73
CA GLY A 241 29.39 37.40 30.23
C GLY A 241 29.98 37.59 31.63
N ASN A 242 29.77 36.61 32.51
CA ASN A 242 30.33 36.61 33.87
C ASN A 242 31.87 36.46 33.86
N ARG A 243 32.42 35.62 32.97
CA ARG A 243 33.87 35.47 32.80
C ARG A 243 34.52 36.74 32.25
N LEU A 244 33.87 37.45 31.33
CA LEU A 244 34.36 38.73 30.79
C LEU A 244 34.29 39.88 31.80
N ARG A 245 33.24 39.92 32.64
CA ARG A 245 33.15 40.88 33.76
C ARG A 245 34.23 40.65 34.81
N GLY A 246 34.58 39.40 35.09
CA GLY A 246 35.64 39.03 36.03
C GLY A 246 37.06 39.43 35.61
N LEU A 247 37.28 39.75 34.32
CA LEU A 247 38.59 40.20 33.80
C LEU A 247 38.78 41.72 33.82
N ARG A 248 37.75 42.49 34.17
CA ARG A 248 37.78 43.97 34.17
C ARG A 248 37.91 44.58 35.58
N ASN A 249 37.96 43.75 36.62
CA ASN A 249 38.28 44.11 37.99
C ASN A 249 39.62 43.48 38.37
#